data_AF-A0A7Y3RLK7-F1
#
_entry.id   AF-A0A7Y3RLK7-F1
#
_cell.length_a   1.000
_cell.length_b   1.000
_cell.length_c   1.000
_cell.angle_alpha   90.00
_cell.angle_beta   90.00
_cell.angle_gamma   90.00
#
_symmetry.space_group_name_H-M   'P 1'
#
loop_
_entity.id
_entity.type
_entity.pdbx_description
1 polymer ?
#
loop_
_entity_poly.entity_id
_entity_poly.type
_entity_poly.pdbx_seq_one_letter_code
_entity_poly.pdbx_strand_id
1 'polypeptide(L)'
;MAALIRILLFIPRLIGRLFGQGGTAVRKASGNLVADAASADEAVETTPTKPYTFLFREIGRPRLPVVAASEFGLDAARQLVKDSDTYFSRPFSLFPAGSLFYEEVERQELEAQLGVGSGTEDAGFAIWTTEFRKVLNDNARRLLLWYTPMIAFAAAAFALLVHDMMPAAEVELPYIGARSAQVLAWPIAAFVGLVLLMLVYQWPYKFAQQRNLLGFDNTITSRFSQVNQNFQVAKRQALNVERNKRMNQVDELKEEAATWTLAYHWLAQRLLLSERLVRNQMYQANRNATLYSAGGFVLTVAIISVGAYVSSVLFPERAGEEFAIAVGSGFIFAATGYLLAMAGVAGETRRVLEDNEWFRFSRIELDRAVAEHVGEDKLQIITFRDRNRLE
;
A
#
# COMPACT_ATOMS: atom_id res chain seq x y z
N MET A 1 -37.55 -1.78 2.34
CA MET A 1 -36.19 -1.28 2.01
C MET A 1 -35.18 -1.44 3.17
N ALA A 2 -35.44 -0.91 4.39
CA ALA A 2 -34.50 -1.02 5.52
C ALA A 2 -34.20 -2.45 6.00
N ALA A 3 -35.16 -3.38 5.90
CA ALA A 3 -34.96 -4.79 6.23
C ALA A 3 -34.05 -5.52 5.23
N LEU A 4 -34.18 -5.23 3.93
CA LEU A 4 -33.36 -5.81 2.86
C LEU A 4 -31.89 -5.37 2.99
N ILE A 5 -31.68 -4.08 3.31
CA ILE A 5 -30.35 -3.53 3.58
C ILE A 5 -29.74 -4.17 4.84
N ARG A 6 -30.54 -4.39 5.89
CA ARG A 6 -30.06 -5.08 7.10
C ARG A 6 -29.67 -6.54 6.82
N ILE A 7 -30.43 -7.26 6.00
CA ILE A 7 -30.14 -8.66 5.62
C ILE A 7 -28.87 -8.72 4.75
N LEU A 8 -28.76 -7.85 3.74
CA LEU A 8 -27.58 -7.74 2.89
C LEU A 8 -26.32 -7.31 3.65
N LEU A 9 -26.45 -6.57 4.75
CA LEU A 9 -25.33 -6.20 5.64
C LEU A 9 -25.05 -7.23 6.74
N PHE A 10 -25.99 -8.14 7.03
CA PHE A 10 -25.85 -9.17 8.06
C PHE A 10 -24.98 -10.34 7.59
N ILE A 11 -25.16 -10.78 6.34
CA ILE A 11 -24.39 -11.89 5.74
C ILE A 11 -22.87 -11.55 5.72
N PRO A 12 -22.43 -10.35 5.29
CA PRO A 12 -21.04 -9.90 5.41
C PRO A 12 -20.48 -9.90 6.84
N ARG A 13 -21.29 -9.50 7.83
CA ARG A 13 -20.88 -9.44 9.24
C ARG A 13 -20.78 -10.83 9.85
N LEU A 14 -21.65 -11.76 9.45
CA LEU A 14 -21.62 -13.16 9.89
C LEU A 14 -20.39 -13.88 9.31
N ILE A 15 -20.13 -13.71 8.01
CA ILE A 15 -18.93 -14.21 7.34
C ILE A 15 -17.67 -13.56 7.95
N GLY A 16 -17.69 -12.25 8.19
CA GLY A 16 -16.61 -11.54 8.87
C GLY A 16 -16.33 -12.02 10.30
N ARG A 17 -17.33 -12.55 11.02
CA ARG A 17 -17.14 -13.15 12.35
C ARG A 17 -16.62 -14.59 12.28
N LEU A 18 -17.09 -15.38 11.30
CA LEU A 18 -16.63 -16.76 11.10
C LEU A 18 -15.19 -16.84 10.58
N PHE A 19 -14.75 -15.86 9.79
CA PHE A 19 -13.40 -15.81 9.21
C PHE A 19 -12.47 -14.74 9.83
N GLY A 20 -12.98 -13.95 10.79
CA GLY A 20 -12.27 -12.80 11.38
C GLY A 20 -11.15 -13.14 12.37
N GLN A 21 -11.02 -14.40 12.80
CA GLN A 21 -9.98 -14.83 13.74
C GLN A 21 -8.62 -15.13 13.09
N GLY A 22 -8.49 -15.04 11.76
CA GLY A 22 -7.22 -15.31 11.06
C GLY A 22 -6.06 -14.35 11.40
N GLY A 23 -6.35 -13.16 11.92
CA GLY A 23 -5.32 -12.13 12.20
C GLY A 23 -4.31 -12.51 13.30
N THR A 24 -4.70 -13.33 14.28
CA THR A 24 -3.81 -13.75 15.38
C THR A 24 -2.91 -14.94 15.01
N ALA A 25 -3.38 -15.83 14.13
CA ALA A 25 -2.56 -16.95 13.62
C ALA A 25 -1.44 -16.46 12.68
N VAL A 26 -1.72 -15.44 11.85
CA VAL A 26 -0.72 -14.82 10.96
C VAL A 26 0.40 -14.12 11.73
N ARG A 27 0.09 -13.44 12.85
CA ARG A 27 1.11 -12.82 13.73
C ARG A 27 2.07 -13.83 14.35
N LYS A 28 1.62 -15.08 14.62
CA LYS A 28 2.48 -16.16 15.13
C LYS A 28 3.30 -16.83 14.03
N ALA A 29 2.73 -17.05 12.84
CA ALA A 29 3.45 -17.60 11.69
C ALA A 29 4.55 -16.65 11.18
N SER A 30 4.33 -15.33 11.25
CA SER A 30 5.37 -14.35 10.94
C SER A 30 6.53 -14.36 11.94
N GLY A 31 6.30 -14.76 13.20
CA GLY A 31 7.35 -14.84 14.22
C GLY A 31 8.35 -15.98 13.98
N ASN A 32 7.89 -17.12 13.46
CA ASN A 32 8.78 -18.26 13.18
C ASN A 32 9.62 -18.06 11.89
N LEU A 33 9.08 -17.36 10.88
CA LEU A 33 9.85 -16.96 9.69
C LEU A 33 10.91 -15.88 9.99
N VAL A 34 10.76 -15.13 11.09
CA VAL A 34 11.75 -14.14 11.56
C VAL A 34 12.99 -14.82 12.13
N ALA A 35 12.88 -16.04 12.66
CA ALA A 35 14.00 -16.80 13.19
C ALA A 35 14.84 -17.45 12.07
N ASP A 36 14.19 -17.98 11.02
CA ASP A 36 14.87 -18.68 9.91
C ASP A 36 15.59 -17.73 8.93
N ALA A 37 15.16 -16.47 8.80
CA ALA A 37 15.80 -15.51 7.89
C ALA A 37 17.02 -14.78 8.49
N ALA A 38 17.23 -14.91 9.81
CA ALA A 38 18.36 -14.34 10.51
C ALA A 38 19.64 -15.20 10.41
N SER A 39 19.53 -16.44 9.92
CA SER A 39 20.63 -17.43 9.88
C SER A 39 21.26 -17.66 8.51
N ALA A 40 20.83 -16.96 7.45
CA ALA A 40 21.40 -17.09 6.11
C ALA A 40 22.38 -15.93 5.79
N ASP A 41 23.67 -16.25 5.94
CA ASP A 41 24.81 -15.50 5.40
C ASP A 41 24.89 -15.72 3.88
N GLU A 42 24.92 -14.62 3.12
CA GLU A 42 25.42 -14.42 1.74
C GLU A 42 24.53 -13.47 0.89
N ALA A 43 25.23 -12.54 0.19
CA ALA A 43 24.81 -11.61 -0.87
C ALA A 43 23.74 -10.53 -0.59
N VAL A 44 24.11 -9.27 -0.86
CA VAL A 44 23.20 -8.11 -0.97
C VAL A 44 22.39 -8.27 -2.25
N GLU A 45 21.24 -8.94 -2.17
CA GLU A 45 20.32 -9.09 -3.29
C GLU A 45 19.47 -7.81 -3.44
N THR A 46 19.88 -6.91 -4.35
CA THR A 46 19.12 -5.69 -4.69
C THR A 46 17.88 -5.97 -5.54
N THR A 47 17.76 -7.20 -6.06
CA THR A 47 16.61 -7.65 -6.84
C THR A 47 15.57 -8.28 -5.92
N PRO A 48 14.30 -7.85 -5.97
CA PRO A 48 13.22 -8.55 -5.28
C PRO A 48 13.15 -9.99 -5.78
N THR A 49 13.59 -10.94 -4.96
CA THR A 49 13.30 -12.36 -5.13
C THR A 49 11.77 -12.47 -5.14
N LYS A 50 11.22 -13.14 -6.16
CA LYS A 50 9.76 -13.22 -6.42
C LYS A 50 9.20 -14.53 -5.85
N PRO A 51 8.83 -14.62 -4.57
CA PRO A 51 7.99 -15.72 -4.13
C PRO A 51 6.60 -15.52 -4.78
N TYR A 52 6.26 -16.38 -5.73
CA TYR A 52 4.89 -16.46 -6.23
C TYR A 52 4.09 -17.33 -5.25
N THR A 53 3.08 -16.76 -4.58
CA THR A 53 1.93 -17.58 -4.21
C THR A 53 1.15 -17.88 -5.49
N PHE A 54 0.48 -19.03 -5.55
CA PHE A 54 -0.14 -19.59 -6.77
C PHE A 54 -1.06 -18.59 -7.53
N LEU A 55 -1.65 -17.59 -6.86
CA LEU A 55 -2.61 -16.65 -7.46
C LEU A 55 -2.18 -15.17 -7.40
N PHE A 56 -1.40 -14.78 -6.39
CA PHE A 56 -1.04 -13.39 -6.11
C PHE A 56 0.47 -13.26 -5.91
N ARG A 57 0.98 -12.04 -6.12
CA ARG A 57 2.42 -11.77 -5.98
C ARG A 57 2.75 -11.41 -4.55
N GLU A 58 3.76 -12.07 -4.01
CA GLU A 58 4.43 -11.67 -2.78
C GLU A 58 5.80 -11.07 -3.13
N ILE A 59 6.20 -10.10 -2.33
CA ILE A 59 7.50 -9.46 -2.44
C ILE A 59 8.42 -10.00 -1.32
N GLY A 60 9.62 -10.45 -1.68
CA GLY A 60 10.69 -10.75 -0.73
C GLY A 60 11.13 -9.49 0.02
N ARG A 61 11.63 -9.64 1.25
CA ARG A 61 12.05 -8.48 2.06
C ARG A 61 13.36 -7.90 1.51
N PRO A 62 13.42 -6.60 1.16
CA PRO A 62 14.68 -5.97 0.82
C PRO A 62 15.63 -5.92 2.01
N ARG A 63 16.91 -6.16 1.77
CA ARG A 63 17.99 -5.61 2.59
C ARG A 63 18.36 -4.26 1.99
N LEU A 64 18.06 -3.17 2.70
CA LEU A 64 18.48 -1.84 2.30
C LEU A 64 19.96 -1.65 2.69
N PRO A 65 20.86 -1.25 1.77
CA PRO A 65 22.22 -0.88 2.14
C PRO A 65 22.15 0.44 2.91
N VAL A 66 22.37 0.40 4.22
CA VAL A 66 22.33 1.59 5.07
C VAL A 66 23.52 1.56 6.01
N VAL A 67 24.25 2.68 6.10
CA VAL A 67 25.34 2.88 7.05
C VAL A 67 24.81 2.81 8.46
N ALA A 68 25.35 1.90 9.27
CA ALA A 68 24.99 1.77 10.67
C ALA A 68 25.40 3.01 11.46
N ALA A 69 24.65 3.37 12.51
CA ALA A 69 24.99 4.52 13.34
C ALA A 69 26.38 4.43 14.00
N SER A 70 26.88 3.21 14.22
CA SER A 70 28.24 2.94 14.71
C SER A 70 29.34 3.26 13.69
N GLU A 71 29.01 3.22 12.41
CA GLU A 71 29.94 3.47 11.29
C GLU A 71 29.83 4.93 10.80
N PHE A 72 28.92 5.70 11.38
CA PHE A 72 28.62 7.06 10.98
C PHE A 72 29.65 8.07 11.55
N GLY A 73 30.79 8.16 10.88
CA GLY A 73 31.89 9.09 11.17
C GLY A 73 31.91 10.34 10.29
N LEU A 74 32.96 11.16 10.45
CA LEU A 74 33.13 12.43 9.72
C LEU A 74 33.16 12.23 8.19
N ASP A 75 33.80 11.16 7.70
CA ASP A 75 33.86 10.89 6.27
C ASP A 75 32.48 10.54 5.68
N ALA A 76 31.66 9.79 6.43
CA ALA A 76 30.28 9.53 6.07
C ALA A 76 29.44 10.83 6.08
N ALA A 77 29.67 11.72 7.05
CA ALA A 77 29.02 13.02 7.09
C ALA A 77 29.42 13.90 5.89
N ARG A 78 30.70 13.94 5.50
CA ARG A 78 31.18 14.64 4.30
C ARG A 78 30.53 14.08 3.03
N GLN A 79 30.37 12.77 2.93
CA GLN A 79 29.68 12.15 1.81
C GLN A 79 28.21 12.57 1.77
N LEU A 80 27.51 12.58 2.91
CA LEU A 80 26.13 13.06 2.98
C LEU A 80 25.98 14.52 2.56
N VAL A 81 26.94 15.38 2.91
CA VAL A 81 26.94 16.78 2.47
C VAL A 81 27.11 16.88 0.96
N LYS A 82 28.03 16.11 0.37
CA LYS A 82 28.18 16.04 -1.09
C LYS A 82 26.92 15.52 -1.79
N ASP A 83 26.26 14.51 -1.21
CA ASP A 83 25.00 14.01 -1.72
C ASP A 83 23.90 15.08 -1.63
N SER A 84 23.91 15.91 -0.58
CA SER A 84 22.97 17.01 -0.40
C SER A 84 23.12 18.11 -1.46
N ASP A 85 24.32 18.34 -1.98
CA ASP A 85 24.54 19.31 -3.08
C ASP A 85 23.77 18.90 -4.33
N THR A 86 23.62 17.60 -4.59
CA THR A 86 22.80 17.08 -5.70
C THR A 86 21.33 17.46 -5.53
N TYR A 87 20.84 17.52 -4.29
CA TYR A 87 19.48 17.94 -3.99
C TYR A 87 19.30 19.46 -4.11
N PHE A 88 20.17 20.25 -3.46
CA PHE A 88 20.04 21.71 -3.44
C PHE A 88 20.33 22.38 -4.79
N SER A 89 21.10 21.72 -5.67
CA SER A 89 21.37 22.21 -7.02
C SER A 89 20.27 21.85 -8.03
N ARG A 90 19.30 21.02 -7.64
CA ARG A 90 18.28 20.53 -8.57
C ARG A 90 17.24 21.62 -8.87
N PRO A 91 16.99 21.95 -10.15
CA PRO A 91 15.93 22.89 -10.50
C PRO A 91 14.56 22.25 -10.29
N PHE A 92 13.72 22.88 -9.45
CA PHE A 92 12.32 22.48 -9.31
C PHE A 92 11.51 23.07 -10.46
N SER A 93 10.83 22.22 -11.23
CA SER A 93 9.86 22.73 -12.20
C SER A 93 8.63 23.27 -11.46
N LEU A 94 8.34 24.56 -11.63
CA LEU A 94 7.08 25.16 -11.16
C LEU A 94 5.87 24.70 -11.98
N PHE A 95 6.13 24.16 -13.18
CA PHE A 95 5.11 23.67 -14.11
C PHE A 95 5.35 22.19 -14.37
N PRO A 96 4.72 21.29 -13.59
CA PRO A 96 4.81 19.86 -13.84
C PRO A 96 4.31 19.55 -15.26
N ALA A 97 4.98 18.62 -15.96
CA ALA A 97 4.52 18.16 -17.26
C ALA A 97 3.06 17.66 -17.17
N GLY A 98 2.28 17.83 -18.23
CA GLY A 98 0.83 17.58 -18.30
C GLY A 98 0.42 16.11 -18.11
N SER A 99 0.68 15.55 -16.93
CA SER A 99 0.14 14.28 -16.47
C SER A 99 -1.30 14.47 -16.03
N LEU A 100 -2.14 13.49 -16.35
CA LEU A 100 -3.52 13.42 -15.88
C LEU A 100 -3.59 13.21 -14.35
N PHE A 101 -2.49 12.77 -13.74
CA PHE A 101 -2.35 12.49 -12.31
C PHE A 101 -1.14 13.22 -11.73
N TYR A 102 -1.39 14.21 -10.87
CA TYR A 102 -0.36 15.01 -10.19
C TYR A 102 0.60 14.14 -9.38
N GLU A 103 0.09 13.05 -8.78
CA GLU A 103 0.86 12.19 -7.88
C GLU A 103 1.97 11.44 -8.62
N GLU A 104 1.80 11.19 -9.92
CA GLU A 104 2.83 10.55 -10.75
C GLU A 104 3.99 11.49 -11.04
N VAL A 105 3.72 12.78 -11.19
CA VAL A 105 4.76 13.80 -11.36
C VAL A 105 5.49 14.03 -10.04
N GLU A 106 4.73 14.16 -8.94
CA GLU A 106 5.31 14.27 -7.60
C GLU A 106 6.21 13.07 -7.28
N ARG A 107 5.78 11.85 -7.62
CA ARG A 107 6.61 10.65 -7.46
C ARG A 107 7.90 10.73 -8.26
N GLN A 108 7.85 11.12 -9.54
CA GLN A 108 9.06 11.22 -10.37
C GLN A 108 10.05 12.23 -9.80
N GLU A 109 9.55 13.36 -9.31
CA GLU A 109 10.39 14.37 -8.66
C GLU A 109 11.00 13.84 -7.35
N LEU A 110 10.21 13.17 -6.51
CA LEU A 110 10.69 12.58 -5.25
C LEU A 110 11.71 11.46 -5.50
N GLU A 111 11.45 10.55 -6.44
CA GLU A 111 12.37 9.48 -6.83
C GLU A 111 13.71 10.07 -7.30
N ALA A 112 13.64 11.12 -8.10
CA ALA A 112 14.84 11.73 -8.64
C ALA A 112 15.59 12.56 -7.58
N GLN A 113 14.91 13.19 -6.62
CA GLN A 113 15.52 13.83 -5.45
C GLN A 113 16.18 12.84 -4.51
N LEU A 114 15.61 11.64 -4.38
CA LEU A 114 16.22 10.53 -3.65
C LEU A 114 17.33 9.83 -4.45
N GLY A 115 17.68 10.32 -5.65
CA GLY A 115 18.81 9.83 -6.44
C GLY A 115 18.54 8.51 -7.19
N VAL A 116 17.28 8.22 -7.52
CA VAL A 116 16.95 7.13 -8.46
C VAL A 116 17.59 7.44 -9.82
N GLY A 117 18.71 6.76 -10.12
CA GLY A 117 19.55 6.97 -11.31
C GLY A 117 21.01 7.31 -11.01
N SER A 118 21.32 7.87 -9.84
CA SER A 118 22.70 8.17 -9.40
C SER A 118 23.27 7.15 -8.42
N GLY A 119 22.49 6.13 -8.04
CA GLY A 119 22.96 5.01 -7.21
C GLY A 119 23.17 5.36 -5.73
N THR A 120 22.50 6.41 -5.25
CA THR A 120 22.51 6.81 -3.83
C THR A 120 21.92 5.72 -2.93
N GLU A 121 22.24 5.75 -1.64
CA GLU A 121 21.64 4.85 -0.64
C GLU A 121 20.10 4.92 -0.63
N ASP A 122 19.53 6.09 -0.92
CA ASP A 122 18.08 6.32 -0.96
C ASP A 122 17.40 5.75 -2.21
N ALA A 123 18.15 5.56 -3.30
CA ALA A 123 17.61 5.01 -4.54
C ALA A 123 17.00 3.62 -4.31
N GLY A 124 17.66 2.80 -3.48
CA GLY A 124 17.15 1.49 -3.09
C GLY A 124 15.77 1.59 -2.42
N PHE A 125 15.60 2.50 -1.47
CA PHE A 125 14.31 2.71 -0.79
C PHE A 125 13.22 3.18 -1.77
N ALA A 126 13.54 4.09 -2.68
CA ALA A 126 12.59 4.60 -3.67
C ALA A 126 12.17 3.54 -4.71
N ILE A 127 13.11 2.71 -5.17
CA ILE A 127 12.83 1.57 -6.06
C ILE A 127 11.92 0.58 -5.34
N TRP A 128 12.24 0.23 -4.10
CA TRP A 128 11.49 -0.77 -3.34
C TRP A 128 10.08 -0.34 -2.98
N THR A 129 9.90 0.92 -2.55
CA THR A 129 8.57 1.49 -2.30
C THR A 129 7.71 1.51 -3.57
N THR A 130 8.33 1.75 -4.73
CA THR A 130 7.66 1.72 -6.03
C THR A 130 7.26 0.31 -6.45
N GLU A 131 8.15 -0.68 -6.29
CA GLU A 131 7.83 -2.09 -6.55
C GLU A 131 6.73 -2.58 -5.62
N PHE A 132 6.75 -2.16 -4.37
CA PHE A 132 5.70 -2.44 -3.40
C PHE A 132 4.32 -1.97 -3.89
N ARG A 133 4.21 -0.70 -4.28
CA ARG A 133 2.99 -0.15 -4.86
C ARG A 133 2.55 -0.95 -6.10
N LYS A 134 3.48 -1.29 -7.00
CA LYS A 134 3.16 -2.05 -8.23
C LYS A 134 2.55 -3.40 -7.89
N VAL A 135 3.10 -4.13 -6.92
CA VAL A 135 2.57 -5.45 -6.53
C VAL A 135 1.22 -5.34 -5.82
N LEU A 136 1.02 -4.38 -4.93
CA LEU A 136 -0.31 -4.15 -4.33
C LEU A 136 -1.35 -3.86 -5.42
N ASN A 137 -1.00 -3.02 -6.39
CA ASN A 137 -1.86 -2.68 -7.52
C ASN A 137 -2.12 -3.88 -8.43
N ASP A 138 -1.10 -4.70 -8.71
CA ASP A 138 -1.22 -5.91 -9.51
C ASP A 138 -2.16 -6.92 -8.86
N ASN A 139 -2.04 -7.11 -7.55
CA ASN A 139 -2.91 -8.03 -6.80
C ASN A 139 -4.36 -7.52 -6.79
N ALA A 140 -4.57 -6.23 -6.51
CA ALA A 140 -5.89 -5.61 -6.56
C ALA A 140 -6.51 -5.71 -7.96
N ARG A 141 -5.71 -5.43 -9.01
CA ARG A 141 -6.11 -5.59 -10.41
C ARG A 141 -6.52 -7.03 -10.73
N ARG A 142 -5.73 -8.03 -10.33
CA ARG A 142 -6.05 -9.46 -10.52
C ARG A 142 -7.38 -9.84 -9.87
N LEU A 143 -7.59 -9.44 -8.63
CA LEU A 143 -8.84 -9.74 -7.92
C LEU A 143 -10.05 -9.06 -8.57
N LEU A 144 -9.95 -7.75 -8.82
CA LEU A 144 -11.09 -6.92 -9.19
C LEU A 144 -11.40 -6.95 -10.69
N LEU A 145 -10.38 -6.98 -11.56
CA LEU A 145 -10.58 -6.94 -13.01
C LEU A 145 -10.55 -8.31 -13.70
N TRP A 146 -10.00 -9.34 -13.04
CA TRP A 146 -9.86 -10.67 -13.66
C TRP A 146 -10.67 -11.73 -12.93
N TYR A 147 -10.37 -12.00 -11.66
CA TYR A 147 -11.02 -13.08 -10.94
C TYR A 147 -12.51 -12.80 -10.70
N THR A 148 -12.90 -11.59 -10.29
CA THR A 148 -14.32 -11.27 -10.05
C THR A 148 -15.19 -11.48 -11.31
N PRO A 149 -14.85 -10.91 -12.49
CA PRO A 149 -15.59 -11.18 -13.72
C PRO A 149 -15.55 -12.65 -14.16
N MET A 150 -14.41 -13.34 -14.04
CA MET A 150 -14.31 -14.77 -14.39
C MET A 150 -15.21 -15.65 -13.51
N ILE A 151 -15.29 -15.36 -12.22
CA ILE A 151 -16.17 -16.06 -11.29
C ILE A 151 -17.63 -15.78 -11.62
N ALA A 152 -17.98 -14.54 -11.99
CA ALA A 152 -19.33 -14.20 -12.45
C ALA A 152 -19.70 -15.02 -13.70
N PHE A 153 -18.79 -15.12 -14.65
CA PHE A 153 -18.97 -15.92 -15.87
C PHE A 153 -19.13 -17.41 -15.56
N ALA A 154 -18.26 -17.97 -14.71
CA ALA A 154 -18.34 -19.37 -14.29
C ALA A 154 -19.64 -19.67 -13.53
N ALA A 155 -20.10 -18.75 -12.68
CA ALA A 155 -21.38 -18.86 -11.99
C ALA A 155 -22.56 -18.86 -12.99
N ALA A 156 -22.54 -17.97 -13.98
CA ALA A 156 -23.57 -17.95 -15.02
C ALA A 156 -23.58 -19.26 -15.85
N ALA A 157 -22.41 -19.78 -16.23
CA ALA A 157 -22.30 -21.06 -16.93
C ALA A 157 -22.81 -22.24 -16.06
N PHE A 158 -22.48 -22.24 -14.78
CA PHE A 158 -22.98 -23.22 -13.82
C PHE A 158 -24.51 -23.13 -13.66
N ALA A 159 -25.06 -21.92 -13.60
CA ALA A 159 -26.51 -21.71 -13.53
C ALA A 159 -27.23 -22.35 -14.73
N LEU A 160 -26.69 -22.16 -15.94
CA LEU A 160 -27.24 -22.77 -17.16
C LEU A 160 -27.20 -24.31 -17.12
N LEU A 161 -26.08 -24.90 -16.68
CA LEU A 161 -25.97 -26.35 -16.54
C LEU A 161 -26.97 -26.91 -15.52
N VAL A 162 -27.08 -26.28 -14.35
CA VAL A 162 -28.01 -26.71 -13.29
C VAL A 162 -29.46 -26.50 -13.71
N HIS A 163 -29.76 -25.41 -14.42
CA HIS A 163 -31.08 -25.10 -14.93
C HIS A 163 -31.63 -26.24 -15.79
N ASP A 164 -30.83 -26.76 -16.72
CA ASP A 164 -31.24 -27.84 -17.61
C ASP A 164 -31.31 -29.21 -16.90
N MET A 165 -30.63 -29.37 -15.76
CA MET A 165 -30.70 -30.58 -14.92
C MET A 165 -31.85 -30.57 -13.91
N MET A 166 -32.41 -29.40 -13.58
CA MET A 166 -33.49 -29.27 -12.62
C MET A 166 -34.85 -29.63 -13.25
N PRO A 167 -35.72 -30.35 -12.54
CA PRO A 167 -37.05 -30.64 -13.03
C PRO A 167 -37.86 -29.35 -13.15
N ALA A 168 -38.70 -29.24 -14.18
CA ALA A 168 -39.66 -28.13 -14.36
C ALA A 168 -40.85 -28.22 -13.37
N ALA A 169 -40.61 -28.70 -12.15
CA ALA A 169 -41.62 -28.77 -11.11
C ALA A 169 -41.87 -27.38 -10.53
N GLU A 170 -43.13 -27.08 -10.24
CA GLU A 170 -43.48 -25.86 -9.52
C GLU A 170 -43.10 -25.98 -8.05
N VAL A 171 -42.36 -24.99 -7.56
CA VAL A 171 -41.97 -24.80 -6.17
C VAL A 171 -42.68 -23.55 -5.68
N GLU A 172 -43.43 -23.69 -4.60
CA GLU A 172 -44.08 -22.56 -3.95
C GLU A 172 -43.08 -21.89 -3.00
N LEU A 173 -42.66 -20.67 -3.35
CA LEU A 173 -41.72 -19.90 -2.54
C LEU A 173 -42.48 -18.86 -1.71
N PRO A 174 -42.16 -18.72 -0.41
CA PRO A 174 -42.74 -17.67 0.42
C PRO A 174 -42.54 -16.30 -0.24
N TYR A 175 -43.63 -15.52 -0.36
CA TYR A 175 -43.64 -14.16 -0.91
C TYR A 175 -43.41 -14.01 -2.43
N ILE A 176 -43.08 -15.10 -3.15
CA ILE A 176 -42.78 -15.06 -4.60
C ILE A 176 -43.79 -15.91 -5.40
N GLY A 177 -44.55 -16.79 -4.73
CA GLY A 177 -45.57 -17.64 -5.34
C GLY A 177 -44.99 -18.92 -5.95
N ALA A 178 -45.82 -19.65 -6.71
CA ALA A 178 -45.41 -20.82 -7.45
C ALA A 178 -44.49 -20.43 -8.61
N ARG A 179 -43.28 -20.99 -8.64
CA ARG A 179 -42.26 -20.76 -9.67
C ARG A 179 -41.66 -22.08 -10.12
N SER A 180 -41.16 -22.18 -11.35
CA SER A 180 -40.39 -23.36 -11.75
C SER A 180 -39.14 -23.49 -10.88
N ALA A 181 -38.80 -24.70 -10.45
CA ALA A 181 -37.58 -24.96 -9.68
C ALA A 181 -36.31 -24.51 -10.42
N GLN A 182 -36.37 -24.52 -11.75
CA GLN A 182 -35.28 -24.12 -12.65
C GLN A 182 -34.85 -22.65 -12.47
N VAL A 183 -35.79 -21.76 -12.13
CA VAL A 183 -35.52 -20.35 -11.84
C VAL A 183 -34.53 -20.17 -10.67
N LEU A 184 -34.53 -21.10 -9.72
CA LEU A 184 -33.65 -21.05 -8.54
C LEU A 184 -32.18 -21.30 -8.87
N ALA A 185 -31.86 -21.86 -10.05
CA ALA A 185 -30.48 -22.12 -10.46
C ALA A 185 -29.65 -20.82 -10.50
N TRP A 186 -30.25 -19.70 -10.91
CA TRP A 186 -29.59 -18.38 -11.02
C TRP A 186 -29.15 -17.79 -9.68
N PRO A 187 -30.05 -17.59 -8.68
CA PRO A 187 -29.65 -17.07 -7.38
C PRO A 187 -28.73 -18.05 -6.63
N ILE A 188 -28.92 -19.37 -6.77
CA ILE A 188 -28.02 -20.37 -6.19
C ILE A 188 -26.61 -20.22 -6.77
N ALA A 189 -26.48 -20.15 -8.09
CA ALA A 189 -25.18 -19.99 -8.73
C ALA A 189 -24.51 -18.66 -8.39
N ALA A 190 -25.27 -17.55 -8.33
CA ALA A 190 -24.76 -16.26 -7.87
C ALA A 190 -24.24 -16.32 -6.43
N PHE A 191 -24.95 -17.03 -5.54
CA PHE A 191 -24.52 -17.24 -4.16
C PHE A 191 -23.24 -18.09 -4.10
N VAL A 192 -23.17 -19.21 -4.83
CA VAL A 192 -21.98 -20.06 -4.92
C VAL A 192 -20.78 -19.27 -5.45
N GLY A 193 -20.99 -18.47 -6.51
CA GLY A 193 -19.97 -17.58 -7.04
C GLY A 193 -19.49 -16.57 -6.00
N LEU A 194 -20.39 -16.00 -5.20
CA LEU A 194 -20.03 -15.06 -4.14
C LEU A 194 -19.20 -15.75 -3.05
N VAL A 195 -19.57 -16.97 -2.64
CA VAL A 195 -18.79 -17.77 -1.69
C VAL A 195 -17.39 -18.05 -2.24
N LEU A 196 -17.29 -18.43 -3.52
CA LEU A 196 -16.01 -18.67 -4.18
C LEU A 196 -15.14 -17.40 -4.25
N LEU A 197 -15.74 -16.26 -4.60
CA LEU A 197 -15.06 -14.96 -4.59
C LEU A 197 -14.56 -14.61 -3.19
N MET A 198 -15.36 -14.85 -2.16
CA MET A 198 -14.96 -14.64 -0.77
C MET A 198 -13.83 -15.58 -0.36
N LEU A 199 -13.81 -16.82 -0.84
CA LEU A 199 -12.72 -17.76 -0.58
C LEU A 199 -11.41 -17.28 -1.22
N VAL A 200 -11.45 -16.84 -2.49
CA VAL A 200 -10.30 -16.25 -3.18
C VAL A 200 -9.84 -14.95 -2.49
N TYR A 201 -10.77 -14.14 -2.00
CA TYR A 201 -10.44 -12.93 -1.25
C TYR A 201 -9.79 -13.24 0.10
N GLN A 202 -10.42 -14.06 0.95
CA GLN A 202 -9.98 -14.28 2.32
C GLN A 202 -8.69 -15.07 2.42
N TRP A 203 -8.46 -16.01 1.49
CA TRP A 203 -7.35 -16.94 1.61
C TRP A 203 -6.13 -16.47 0.81
N PRO A 204 -6.06 -16.58 -0.53
CA PRO A 204 -4.86 -16.23 -1.26
C PRO A 204 -4.64 -14.71 -1.38
N TYR A 205 -5.69 -13.88 -1.56
CA TYR A 205 -5.51 -12.44 -1.73
C TYR A 205 -5.11 -11.75 -0.43
N LYS A 206 -5.95 -11.86 0.60
CA LYS A 206 -5.75 -11.15 1.87
C LYS A 206 -4.43 -11.55 2.52
N PHE A 207 -4.06 -12.84 2.47
CA PHE A 207 -2.79 -13.30 3.02
C PHE A 207 -1.58 -12.68 2.31
N ALA A 208 -1.55 -12.70 0.97
CA ALA A 208 -0.48 -12.08 0.19
C ALA A 208 -0.41 -10.56 0.45
N GLN A 209 -1.57 -9.88 0.48
CA GLN A 209 -1.65 -8.45 0.72
C GLN A 209 -1.17 -8.07 2.13
N GLN A 210 -1.57 -8.81 3.17
CA GLN A 210 -1.12 -8.59 4.54
C GLN A 210 0.39 -8.80 4.68
N ARG A 211 0.95 -9.87 4.10
CA ARG A 211 2.39 -10.15 4.14
C ARG A 211 3.20 -9.06 3.45
N ASN A 212 2.73 -8.62 2.30
CA ASN A 212 3.29 -7.47 1.59
C ASN A 212 3.25 -6.23 2.50
N LEU A 213 2.08 -5.86 3.04
CA LEU A 213 1.93 -4.66 3.89
C LEU A 213 2.81 -4.70 5.15
N LEU A 214 2.89 -5.85 5.82
CA LEU A 214 3.78 -6.03 6.97
C LEU A 214 5.26 -5.97 6.58
N GLY A 215 5.63 -6.52 5.42
CA GLY A 215 6.98 -6.40 4.88
C GLY A 215 7.37 -4.95 4.64
N PHE A 216 6.46 -4.20 4.02
CA PHE A 216 6.64 -2.78 3.74
C PHE A 216 6.75 -1.92 4.98
N ASP A 217 5.86 -2.13 5.95
CA ASP A 217 5.88 -1.40 7.22
C ASP A 217 7.19 -1.62 7.99
N ASN A 218 7.69 -2.85 8.02
CA ASN A 218 9.00 -3.15 8.61
C ASN A 218 10.15 -2.45 7.85
N THR A 219 10.12 -2.45 6.52
CA THR A 219 11.14 -1.77 5.71
C THR A 219 11.16 -0.27 5.99
N ILE A 220 9.99 0.37 6.09
CA ILE A 220 9.92 1.80 6.39
C ILE A 220 10.38 2.08 7.81
N THR A 221 9.90 1.31 8.78
CA THR A 221 10.26 1.47 10.20
C THR A 221 11.76 1.32 10.40
N SER A 222 12.37 0.31 9.78
CA SER A 222 13.82 0.11 9.80
C SER A 222 14.56 1.30 9.19
N ARG A 223 14.12 1.79 8.02
CA ARG A 223 14.74 2.95 7.36
C ARG A 223 14.65 4.21 8.21
N PHE A 224 13.46 4.50 8.75
CA PHE A 224 13.22 5.73 9.51
C PHE A 224 13.97 5.71 10.84
N SER A 225 14.00 4.56 11.51
CA SER A 225 14.77 4.37 12.74
C SER A 225 16.26 4.63 12.50
N GLN A 226 16.82 4.07 11.43
CA GLN A 226 18.25 4.26 11.08
C GLN A 226 18.58 5.71 10.74
N VAL A 227 17.80 6.35 9.86
CA VAL A 227 18.02 7.76 9.50
C VAL A 227 17.89 8.66 10.73
N ASN A 228 16.93 8.39 11.62
CA ASN A 228 16.77 9.12 12.86
C ASN A 228 17.94 8.90 13.84
N GLN A 229 18.50 7.69 13.94
CA GLN A 229 19.70 7.44 14.74
C GLN A 229 20.90 8.24 14.21
N ASN A 230 21.15 8.20 12.89
CA ASN A 230 22.22 8.97 12.26
C ASN A 230 22.02 10.48 12.44
N PHE A 231 20.77 10.96 12.38
CA PHE A 231 20.41 12.34 12.67
C PHE A 231 20.80 12.75 14.10
N GLN A 232 20.47 11.92 15.10
CA GLN A 232 20.84 12.20 16.50
C GLN A 232 22.35 12.19 16.73
N VAL A 233 23.09 11.31 16.05
CA VAL A 233 24.56 11.31 16.09
C VAL A 233 25.11 12.59 15.47
N ALA A 234 24.65 12.97 14.27
CA ALA A 234 25.08 14.20 13.60
C ALA A 234 24.81 15.45 14.45
N LYS A 235 23.61 15.55 15.05
CA LYS A 235 23.24 16.66 15.95
C LYS A 235 24.19 16.75 17.15
N ARG A 236 24.49 15.63 17.80
CA ARG A 236 25.42 15.61 18.95
C ARG A 236 26.83 16.01 18.55
N GLN A 237 27.31 15.55 17.40
CA GLN A 237 28.65 15.91 16.92
C GLN A 237 28.75 17.40 16.54
N ALA A 238 27.73 17.96 15.87
CA ALA A 238 27.67 19.39 15.58
C ALA A 238 27.81 20.23 16.87
N LEU A 239 27.02 19.93 17.90
CA LEU A 239 27.07 20.63 19.19
C LEU A 239 28.41 20.45 19.92
N ASN A 240 29.01 19.26 19.85
CA ASN A 240 30.30 18.99 20.48
C ASN A 240 31.43 19.79 19.82
N VAL A 241 31.45 19.86 18.49
CA VAL A 241 32.46 20.64 17.73
C VAL A 241 32.30 22.12 18.01
N GLU A 242 31.07 22.64 18.08
CA GLU A 242 30.81 24.04 18.44
C GLU A 242 31.26 24.38 19.87
N ARG A 243 31.00 23.48 20.84
CA ARG A 243 31.45 23.66 22.23
C ARG A 243 32.97 23.65 22.38
N ASN A 244 33.67 22.93 21.52
CA ASN A 244 35.12 22.74 21.59
C ASN A 244 35.92 23.83 20.83
N LYS A 245 35.26 24.84 20.23
CA LYS A 245 35.93 25.99 19.59
C LYS A 245 36.74 26.80 20.60
N ARG A 246 37.98 26.39 20.86
CA ARG A 246 39.02 27.23 21.47
C ARG A 246 39.74 28.01 20.36
N MET A 247 40.13 29.26 20.64
CA MET A 247 40.62 30.25 19.65
C MET A 247 41.76 29.79 18.71
N ASN A 248 42.51 28.73 19.04
CA ASN A 248 43.70 28.33 18.29
C ASN A 248 43.44 27.31 17.15
N GLN A 249 42.22 26.76 17.02
CA GLN A 249 41.84 25.77 15.98
C GLN A 249 40.54 26.17 15.26
N VAL A 250 40.24 27.47 15.22
CA VAL A 250 38.93 27.99 14.81
C VAL A 250 38.56 27.62 13.38
N ASP A 251 39.52 27.63 12.45
CA ASP A 251 39.25 27.38 11.03
C ASP A 251 38.98 25.90 10.73
N GLU A 252 39.78 24.97 11.29
CA GLU A 252 39.55 23.52 11.15
C GLU A 252 38.24 23.08 11.80
N LEU A 253 37.96 23.56 13.03
CA LEU A 253 36.72 23.25 13.74
C LEU A 253 35.49 23.89 13.08
N LYS A 254 35.66 24.96 12.30
CA LYS A 254 34.56 25.61 11.57
C LYS A 254 34.12 24.77 10.37
N GLU A 255 35.05 24.18 9.63
CA GLU A 255 34.73 23.30 8.50
C GLU A 255 34.07 21.99 8.98
N GLU A 256 34.57 21.42 10.08
CA GLU A 256 33.98 20.24 10.70
C GLU A 256 32.56 20.53 11.23
N ALA A 257 32.37 21.65 11.94
CA ALA A 257 31.04 22.05 12.41
C ALA A 257 30.07 22.25 11.25
N ALA A 258 30.50 22.93 10.17
CA ALA A 258 29.68 23.13 8.99
C ALA A 258 29.26 21.80 8.34
N THR A 259 30.18 20.83 8.28
CA THR A 259 29.91 19.50 7.73
C THR A 259 28.83 18.78 8.54
N TRP A 260 28.98 18.70 9.87
CA TRP A 260 27.99 18.05 10.73
C TRP A 260 26.64 18.76 10.67
N THR A 261 26.65 20.09 10.61
CA THR A 261 25.44 20.91 10.53
C THR A 261 24.65 20.67 9.25
N LEU A 262 25.33 20.66 8.11
CA LEU A 262 24.71 20.33 6.83
C LEU A 262 24.26 18.86 6.79
N ALA A 263 25.03 17.95 7.38
CA ALA A 263 24.68 16.53 7.42
C ALA A 263 23.39 16.26 8.21
N TYR A 264 23.19 16.84 9.41
CA TYR A 264 21.92 16.62 10.13
C TYR A 264 20.74 17.32 9.46
N HIS A 265 20.93 18.50 8.87
CA HIS A 265 19.88 19.17 8.08
C HIS A 265 19.45 18.31 6.89
N TRP A 266 20.41 17.72 6.17
CA TRP A 266 20.13 16.82 5.07
C TRP A 266 19.42 15.55 5.53
N LEU A 267 19.83 14.94 6.64
CA LEU A 267 19.14 13.77 7.22
C LEU A 267 17.67 14.08 7.58
N ALA A 268 17.38 15.28 8.09
CA ALA A 268 16.01 15.72 8.34
C ALA A 268 15.20 15.84 7.03
N GLN A 269 15.78 16.40 5.96
CA GLN A 269 15.14 16.45 4.65
C GLN A 269 14.93 15.06 4.05
N ARG A 270 15.88 14.14 4.19
CA ARG A 270 15.74 12.74 3.73
C ARG A 270 14.54 12.04 4.39
N LEU A 271 14.32 12.26 5.69
CA LEU A 271 13.14 11.75 6.39
C LEU A 271 11.84 12.30 5.76
N LEU A 272 11.78 13.62 5.55
CA LEU A 272 10.62 14.27 4.93
C LEU A 272 10.33 13.74 3.52
N LEU A 273 11.36 13.62 2.68
CA LEU A 273 11.23 13.12 1.31
C LEU A 273 10.78 11.67 1.28
N SER A 274 11.36 10.83 2.14
CA SER A 274 10.98 9.42 2.27
C SER A 274 9.53 9.28 2.73
N GLU A 275 9.10 10.11 3.69
CA GLU A 275 7.71 10.13 4.16
C GLU A 275 6.74 10.56 3.05
N ARG A 276 7.05 11.64 2.34
CA ARG A 276 6.23 12.12 1.20
C ARG A 276 6.13 11.06 0.12
N LEU A 277 7.23 10.37 -0.20
CA LEU A 277 7.22 9.29 -1.17
C LEU A 277 6.28 8.17 -0.72
N VAL A 278 6.39 7.69 0.52
CA VAL A 278 5.50 6.63 1.01
C VAL A 278 4.04 7.05 0.99
N ARG A 279 3.72 8.27 1.46
CA ARG A 279 2.35 8.81 1.44
C ARG A 279 1.79 8.86 0.02
N ASN A 280 2.58 9.36 -0.93
CA ASN A 280 2.21 9.44 -2.34
C ASN A 280 1.97 8.03 -2.92
N GLN A 281 2.85 7.05 -2.64
CA GLN A 281 2.71 5.68 -3.12
C GLN A 281 1.46 5.00 -2.54
N MET A 282 1.15 5.24 -1.26
CA MET A 282 -0.06 4.71 -0.60
C MET A 282 -1.34 5.34 -1.13
N TYR A 283 -1.32 6.64 -1.39
CA TYR A 283 -2.44 7.33 -2.03
C TYR A 283 -2.71 6.71 -3.41
N GLN A 284 -1.66 6.52 -4.22
CA GLN A 284 -1.79 5.92 -5.53
C GLN A 284 -2.29 4.47 -5.47
N ALA A 285 -1.84 3.67 -4.50
CA ALA A 285 -2.32 2.31 -4.30
C ALA A 285 -3.83 2.27 -4.00
N ASN A 286 -4.29 3.14 -3.09
CA ASN A 286 -5.71 3.24 -2.74
C ASN A 286 -6.56 3.77 -3.91
N ARG A 287 -6.10 4.82 -4.60
CA ARG A 287 -6.76 5.36 -5.79
C ARG A 287 -6.91 4.30 -6.87
N ASN A 288 -5.83 3.58 -7.19
CA ASN A 288 -5.85 2.56 -8.23
C ASN A 288 -6.76 1.38 -7.85
N ALA A 289 -6.76 0.95 -6.59
CA ALA A 289 -7.72 -0.05 -6.11
C ALA A 289 -9.18 0.39 -6.31
N THR A 290 -9.51 1.65 -6.03
CA THR A 290 -10.83 2.23 -6.31
C THR A 290 -11.16 2.23 -7.80
N LEU A 291 -10.22 2.65 -8.65
CA LEU A 291 -10.39 2.63 -10.10
C LEU A 291 -10.58 1.20 -10.63
N TYR A 292 -9.82 0.23 -10.15
CA TYR A 292 -9.97 -1.18 -10.53
C TYR A 292 -11.30 -1.77 -10.07
N SER A 293 -11.81 -1.35 -8.91
CA SER A 293 -13.13 -1.79 -8.46
C SER A 293 -14.24 -1.18 -9.30
N ALA A 294 -14.20 0.12 -9.56
CA ALA A 294 -15.18 0.78 -10.41
C ALA A 294 -15.15 0.20 -11.84
N GLY A 295 -13.96 0.05 -12.42
CA GLY A 295 -13.78 -0.55 -13.74
C GLY A 295 -14.21 -2.01 -13.79
N GLY A 296 -13.86 -2.80 -12.76
CA GLY A 296 -14.27 -4.21 -12.65
C GLY A 296 -15.77 -4.35 -12.50
N PHE A 297 -16.41 -3.51 -11.68
CA PHE A 297 -17.85 -3.48 -11.51
C PHE A 297 -18.55 -3.20 -12.85
N VAL A 298 -18.14 -2.15 -13.56
CA VAL A 298 -18.67 -1.81 -14.89
C VAL A 298 -18.45 -2.97 -15.88
N LEU A 299 -17.26 -3.57 -15.90
CA LEU A 299 -16.94 -4.71 -16.76
C LEU A 299 -17.84 -5.92 -16.44
N THR A 300 -18.05 -6.22 -15.16
CA THR A 300 -18.88 -7.35 -14.72
C THR A 300 -20.34 -7.13 -15.10
N VAL A 301 -20.85 -5.93 -14.86
CA VAL A 301 -22.21 -5.52 -15.28
C VAL A 301 -22.36 -5.58 -16.79
N ALA A 302 -21.36 -5.13 -17.56
CA ALA A 302 -21.37 -5.20 -19.02
C ALA A 302 -21.40 -6.65 -19.50
N ILE A 303 -20.59 -7.55 -18.92
CA ILE A 303 -20.59 -8.99 -19.25
C ILE A 303 -21.97 -9.60 -18.96
N ILE A 304 -22.55 -9.31 -17.79
CA ILE A 304 -23.90 -9.79 -17.43
C ILE A 304 -24.93 -9.26 -18.44
N SER A 305 -24.88 -7.97 -18.76
CA SER A 305 -25.86 -7.32 -19.65
C SER A 305 -25.76 -7.81 -21.09
N VAL A 306 -24.53 -7.98 -21.62
CA VAL A 306 -24.30 -8.52 -22.96
C VAL A 306 -24.67 -9.99 -23.02
N GLY A 307 -24.25 -10.78 -22.03
CA GLY A 307 -24.61 -12.21 -21.95
C GLY A 307 -26.12 -12.40 -21.88
N ALA A 308 -26.80 -11.54 -21.12
CA ALA A 308 -28.24 -11.49 -21.07
C ALA A 308 -28.81 -11.13 -22.46
N TYR A 309 -28.42 -10.02 -23.07
CA TYR A 309 -28.91 -9.65 -24.41
C TYR A 309 -28.74 -10.78 -25.44
N VAL A 310 -27.55 -11.38 -25.52
CA VAL A 310 -27.26 -12.51 -26.43
C VAL A 310 -28.17 -13.71 -26.12
N SER A 311 -28.36 -14.05 -24.84
CA SER A 311 -29.26 -15.13 -24.43
C SER A 311 -30.71 -14.85 -24.84
N SER A 312 -31.21 -13.62 -24.69
CA SER A 312 -32.58 -13.27 -25.09
C SER A 312 -32.81 -13.34 -26.60
N VAL A 313 -31.77 -13.10 -27.40
CA VAL A 313 -31.84 -13.20 -28.87
C VAL A 313 -31.76 -14.66 -29.32
N LEU A 314 -30.92 -15.49 -28.69
CA LEU A 314 -30.74 -16.89 -29.05
C LEU A 314 -31.83 -17.82 -28.49
N PHE A 315 -32.43 -17.45 -27.36
CA PHE A 315 -33.44 -18.23 -26.65
C PHE A 315 -34.66 -17.35 -26.32
N PRO A 316 -35.40 -16.88 -27.34
CA PRO A 316 -36.54 -15.99 -27.13
C PRO A 316 -37.67 -16.65 -26.32
N GLU A 317 -37.81 -17.98 -26.37
CA GLU A 317 -38.74 -18.73 -25.51
C GLU A 317 -38.46 -18.57 -24.00
N ARG A 318 -37.21 -18.25 -23.64
CA ARG A 318 -36.77 -18.02 -22.25
C ARG A 318 -36.77 -16.53 -21.88
N ALA A 319 -37.16 -15.66 -22.81
CA ALA A 319 -37.22 -14.21 -22.57
C ALA A 319 -38.44 -13.89 -21.70
N GLY A 320 -38.20 -13.32 -20.51
CA GLY A 320 -39.26 -13.02 -19.56
C GLY A 320 -38.78 -12.95 -18.12
N GLU A 321 -39.52 -13.56 -17.20
CA GLU A 321 -39.23 -13.48 -15.78
C GLU A 321 -37.93 -14.22 -15.38
N GLU A 322 -37.67 -15.39 -15.96
CA GLU A 322 -36.42 -16.14 -15.76
C GLU A 322 -35.18 -15.30 -16.11
N PHE A 323 -35.29 -14.59 -17.23
CA PHE A 323 -34.27 -13.66 -17.68
C PHE A 323 -34.05 -12.50 -16.71
N ALA A 324 -35.13 -11.89 -16.22
CA ALA A 324 -35.06 -10.83 -15.22
C ALA A 324 -34.39 -11.32 -13.92
N ILE A 325 -34.66 -12.55 -13.51
CA ILE A 325 -34.05 -13.17 -12.32
C ILE A 325 -32.57 -13.49 -12.54
N ALA A 326 -32.19 -13.98 -13.73
CA ALA A 326 -30.79 -14.20 -14.10
C ALA A 326 -29.98 -12.90 -14.05
N VAL A 327 -30.49 -11.85 -14.71
CA VAL A 327 -29.88 -10.51 -14.72
C VAL A 327 -29.81 -9.94 -13.32
N GLY A 328 -30.92 -9.99 -12.57
CA GLY A 328 -30.99 -9.50 -11.19
C GLY A 328 -30.00 -10.20 -10.26
N SER A 329 -29.86 -11.53 -10.37
CA SER A 329 -28.90 -12.33 -9.60
C SER A 329 -27.45 -11.95 -9.92
N GLY A 330 -27.14 -11.73 -11.21
CA GLY A 330 -25.83 -11.24 -11.65
C GLY A 330 -25.52 -9.85 -11.10
N PHE A 331 -26.48 -8.92 -11.14
CA PHE A 331 -26.33 -7.58 -10.57
C PHE A 331 -26.11 -7.61 -9.05
N ILE A 332 -26.85 -8.46 -8.33
CA ILE A 332 -26.67 -8.65 -6.89
C ILE A 332 -25.27 -9.22 -6.59
N PHE A 333 -24.81 -10.21 -7.37
CA PHE A 333 -23.45 -10.73 -7.27
C PHE A 333 -22.41 -9.62 -7.48
N ALA A 334 -22.53 -8.84 -8.55
CA ALA A 334 -21.60 -7.75 -8.83
C ALA A 334 -21.62 -6.71 -7.71
N ALA A 335 -22.79 -6.17 -7.37
CA ALA A 335 -22.91 -5.16 -6.32
C ALA A 335 -22.34 -5.66 -4.99
N THR A 336 -22.72 -6.86 -4.56
CA THR A 336 -22.28 -7.42 -3.27
C THR A 336 -20.80 -7.78 -3.30
N GLY A 337 -20.32 -8.40 -4.38
CA GLY A 337 -18.92 -8.80 -4.55
C GLY A 337 -17.97 -7.61 -4.51
N TYR A 338 -18.26 -6.54 -5.26
CA TYR A 338 -17.42 -5.34 -5.29
C TYR A 338 -17.53 -4.52 -3.99
N LEU A 339 -18.71 -4.43 -3.36
CA LEU A 339 -18.85 -3.78 -2.06
C LEU A 339 -18.02 -4.50 -0.98
N LEU A 340 -18.06 -5.83 -0.95
CA LEU A 340 -17.31 -6.62 0.02
C LEU A 340 -15.81 -6.61 -0.24
N ALA A 341 -15.40 -6.79 -1.49
CA ALA A 341 -14.01 -6.72 -1.87
C ALA A 341 -13.44 -5.33 -1.56
N MET A 342 -14.14 -4.24 -1.89
CA MET A 342 -13.67 -2.88 -1.61
C MET A 342 -13.53 -2.55 -0.14
N ALA A 343 -14.53 -2.88 0.66
CA ALA A 343 -14.45 -2.72 2.11
C ALA A 343 -13.24 -3.47 2.69
N GLY A 344 -12.90 -4.61 2.10
CA GLY A 344 -11.74 -5.41 2.41
C GLY A 344 -10.41 -4.79 1.98
N VAL A 345 -10.24 -4.50 0.69
CA VAL A 345 -8.98 -4.00 0.10
C VAL A 345 -8.55 -2.66 0.72
N ALA A 346 -9.49 -1.71 0.85
CA ALA A 346 -9.18 -0.41 1.45
C ALA A 346 -9.00 -0.51 2.98
N GLY A 347 -9.78 -1.38 3.62
CA GLY A 347 -9.71 -1.60 5.06
C GLY A 347 -8.38 -2.24 5.50
N GLU A 348 -7.82 -3.15 4.71
CA GLU A 348 -6.61 -3.89 5.07
C GLU A 348 -5.35 -3.00 5.01
N THR A 349 -5.19 -2.22 3.94
CA THR A 349 -4.11 -1.23 3.81
C THR A 349 -4.13 -0.26 4.99
N ARG A 350 -5.32 0.22 5.35
CA ARG A 350 -5.50 1.17 6.44
C ARG A 350 -5.19 0.54 7.81
N ARG A 351 -5.73 -0.64 8.11
CA ARG A 351 -5.54 -1.32 9.41
C ARG A 351 -4.09 -1.66 9.69
N VAL A 352 -3.38 -2.24 8.71
CA VAL A 352 -1.99 -2.66 8.92
C VAL A 352 -1.07 -1.46 9.13
N LEU A 353 -1.33 -0.32 8.46
CA LEU A 353 -0.52 0.88 8.57
C LEU A 353 -0.91 1.77 9.76
N GLU A 354 -2.19 1.82 10.16
CA GLU A 354 -2.65 2.61 11.32
C GLU A 354 -2.33 1.94 12.66
N ASP A 355 -2.30 0.61 12.73
CA ASP A 355 -2.01 -0.12 13.98
C ASP A 355 -0.51 -0.10 14.35
N ASN A 356 0.38 0.24 13.40
CA ASN A 356 1.85 0.25 13.60
C ASN A 356 2.43 1.69 13.65
N GLU A 357 3.72 1.81 13.98
CA GLU A 357 4.43 3.06 14.35
C GLU A 357 4.29 4.23 13.35
N TRP A 358 3.83 3.99 12.13
CA TRP A 358 3.49 4.99 11.13
C TRP A 358 2.53 6.08 11.61
N PHE A 359 1.59 5.74 12.50
CA PHE A 359 0.71 6.74 13.10
C PHE A 359 1.45 7.75 13.99
N ARG A 360 2.62 7.37 14.54
CA ARG A 360 3.49 8.30 15.26
C ARG A 360 4.16 9.25 14.28
N PHE A 361 4.68 8.75 13.16
CA PHE A 361 5.31 9.59 12.12
C PHE A 361 4.32 10.46 11.35
N SER A 362 3.07 10.02 11.15
CA SER A 362 2.03 10.85 10.52
C SER A 362 1.54 12.00 11.40
N ARG A 363 1.84 11.95 12.70
CA ARG A 363 1.56 12.96 13.73
C ARG A 363 2.81 13.68 14.24
N ILE A 364 4.01 13.25 13.86
CA ILE A 364 5.19 14.07 14.07
C ILE A 364 5.03 15.21 13.07
N GLU A 365 4.66 16.38 13.59
CA GLU A 365 4.72 17.65 12.87
C GLU A 365 6.20 17.91 12.56
N LEU A 366 6.70 17.27 11.50
CA LEU A 366 8.10 17.34 11.10
C LEU A 366 8.45 18.78 10.72
N ASP A 367 7.48 19.57 10.27
CA ASP A 367 7.54 21.01 10.11
C ASP A 367 7.75 21.75 11.44
N ARG A 368 7.04 21.37 12.51
CA ARG A 368 7.31 21.89 13.86
C ARG A 368 8.68 21.43 14.38
N ALA A 369 9.06 20.17 14.19
CA ALA A 369 10.36 19.67 14.62
C ALA A 369 11.53 20.36 13.88
N VAL A 370 11.40 20.57 12.57
CA VAL A 370 12.35 21.35 11.76
C VAL A 370 12.34 22.83 12.17
N ALA A 371 11.16 23.43 12.40
CA ALA A 371 11.07 24.82 12.84
C ALA A 371 11.64 25.05 14.24
N GLU A 372 11.40 24.12 15.16
CA GLU A 372 11.93 24.13 16.52
C GLU A 372 13.45 23.97 16.49
N HIS A 373 13.99 23.10 15.64
CA HIS A 373 15.44 22.96 15.48
C HIS A 373 16.12 24.14 14.79
N VAL A 374 15.55 24.68 13.70
CA VAL A 374 16.04 25.92 13.08
C VAL A 374 15.95 27.09 14.08
N GLY A 375 14.93 27.07 14.95
CA GLY A 375 14.79 28.00 16.07
C GLY A 375 15.90 27.86 17.12
N GLU A 376 16.14 26.63 17.60
CA GLU A 376 17.22 26.29 18.56
C GLU A 376 18.60 26.68 18.02
N ASP A 377 18.91 26.32 16.77
CA ASP A 377 20.20 26.61 16.13
C ASP A 377 20.42 28.11 15.96
N LYS A 378 19.38 28.86 15.54
CA LYS A 378 19.47 30.33 15.45
C LYS A 378 19.69 30.97 16.82
N LEU A 379 19.03 30.47 17.86
CA LEU A 379 19.23 30.92 19.23
C LEU A 379 20.67 30.68 19.67
N GLN A 380 21.22 29.50 19.43
CA GLN A 380 22.61 29.19 19.79
C GLN A 380 23.61 30.05 19.00
N ILE A 381 23.42 30.21 17.69
CA ILE A 381 24.27 31.10 16.86
C ILE A 381 24.23 32.54 17.38
N ILE A 382 23.06 33.07 17.72
CA ILE A 382 22.92 34.42 18.30
C ILE A 382 23.60 34.49 19.68
N THR A 383 23.42 33.48 20.52
CA THR A 383 24.00 33.44 21.88
C THR A 383 25.53 33.36 21.84
N PHE A 384 26.10 32.59 20.91
CA PHE A 384 27.55 32.52 20.69
C PHE A 384 28.10 33.79 20.05
N ARG A 385 27.37 34.40 19.10
CA ARG A 385 27.73 35.71 18.54
C ARG A 385 27.78 36.79 19.62
N ASP A 386 26.81 36.79 20.53
CA ASP A 386 26.70 37.81 21.57
C ASP A 386 27.71 37.56 22.71
N ARG A 387 28.07 36.30 23.01
CA ARG A 387 29.20 35.96 23.89
C ARG A 387 30.54 36.45 23.34
N ASN A 388 30.81 36.22 22.05
CA ASN A 388 32.04 36.65 21.39
C ASN A 388 32.14 38.17 21.16
N ARG A 389 31.09 38.95 21.49
CA ARG A 389 31.11 40.43 21.47
C ARG A 389 31.40 41.04 22.84
N LEU A 390 31.32 40.24 23.90
CA LEU A 390 31.50 40.68 25.30
C LEU A 390 32.88 40.31 25.87
N GLU A 391 33.64 39.47 25.16
CA GLU A 391 35.10 39.29 25.29
C GLU A 391 35.80 40.20 24.27
#